data_AF-A0A1S1R8Z7-F1
#
_entry.id   AF-A0A1S1R8Z7-F1
#
_cell.length_a   1.000
_cell.length_b   1.000
_cell.length_c   1.000
_cell.angle_alpha   90.00
_cell.angle_beta   90.00
_cell.angle_gamma   90.00
#
_symmetry.space_group_name_H-M   'P 1'
#
loop_
_entity.id
_entity.type
_entity.pdbx_description
1 polymer ?
#
loop_
_entity_poly.entity_id
_entity_poly.type
_entity_poly.pdbx_seq_one_letter_code
_entity_poly.pdbx_strand_id
1 'polypeptide(L)'
;MLITFYGASDDLVEVSGCPGADEFNHYGNQPWRGDLIAPDGVAMRVHLAFDGCWHVGVGQTDEGLPLPQWPLSFTSGPDESRQYAPSYSAVLVVDAPDGTRMENVGTLR
;
A
#
# COMPACT_ATOMS: atom_id res chain seq x y z
N MET A 1 2.22 -10.55 10.55
CA MET A 1 2.43 -9.10 10.83
C MET A 1 1.47 -8.25 9.99
N LEU A 2 1.01 -7.11 10.52
CA LEU A 2 0.07 -6.23 9.82
C LEU A 2 0.81 -5.08 9.13
N ILE A 3 0.57 -4.92 7.82
CA ILE A 3 1.13 -3.85 6.99
C ILE A 3 -0.02 -3.02 6.46
N THR A 4 0.03 -1.71 6.67
CA THR A 4 -1.06 -0.78 6.30
C THR A 4 -0.63 0.13 5.17
N PHE A 5 -1.52 0.33 4.20
CA PHE A 5 -1.35 1.24 3.07
C PHE A 5 -2.56 2.15 2.95
N TYR A 6 -2.33 3.43 2.71
CA TYR A 6 -3.40 4.38 2.39
C TYR A 6 -2.82 5.60 1.68
N GLY A 7 -3.71 6.39 1.08
CA GLY A 7 -3.35 7.69 0.52
C GLY A 7 -3.70 8.83 1.47
N ALA A 8 -2.82 9.81 1.57
CA ALA A 8 -2.97 11.02 2.38
C ALA A 8 -3.38 12.23 1.52
N SER A 9 -3.74 13.34 2.19
CA SER A 9 -4.33 14.51 1.53
C SER A 9 -3.35 15.43 0.81
N ASP A 10 -2.07 15.19 0.99
CA ASP A 10 -0.93 15.91 0.45
C ASP A 10 -0.26 15.16 -0.72
N ASP A 11 -1.03 14.30 -1.40
CA ASP A 11 -0.60 13.50 -2.55
C ASP A 11 0.51 12.49 -2.20
N LEU A 12 0.45 11.94 -0.99
CA LEU A 12 1.39 10.94 -0.49
C LEU A 12 0.73 9.57 -0.29
N VAL A 13 1.52 8.53 -0.50
CA VAL A 13 1.22 7.16 -0.13
C VAL A 13 1.91 6.86 1.19
N GLU A 14 1.11 6.44 2.15
CA GLU A 14 1.55 6.14 3.50
C GLU A 14 1.60 4.63 3.72
N VAL A 15 2.76 4.14 4.15
CA VAL A 15 2.97 2.73 4.45
C VAL A 15 3.53 2.58 5.85
N SER A 16 3.00 1.61 6.60
CA SER A 16 3.51 1.28 7.93
C SER A 16 3.47 -0.21 8.24
N GLY A 17 4.23 -0.62 9.26
CA GLY A 17 4.17 -1.97 9.80
C GLY A 17 5.23 -2.95 9.28
N CYS A 18 6.12 -2.55 8.36
CA CYS A 18 7.24 -3.39 7.91
C CYS A 18 8.52 -2.60 7.60
N PRO A 19 9.70 -3.24 7.52
CA PRO A 19 10.92 -2.60 7.03
C PRO A 19 10.76 -2.11 5.58
N GLY A 20 11.23 -0.89 5.32
CA GLY A 20 11.09 -0.24 4.00
C GLY A 20 9.77 0.50 3.82
N ALA A 21 8.84 0.39 4.77
CA ALA A 21 7.67 1.26 4.86
C ALA A 21 8.10 2.69 5.19
N ASP A 22 7.49 3.65 4.51
CA ASP A 22 7.76 5.08 4.61
C ASP A 22 6.57 5.84 4.01
N GLU A 23 6.72 7.15 3.91
CA GLU A 23 5.90 8.04 3.11
C GLU A 23 6.47 8.16 1.69
N PHE A 24 5.63 8.04 0.66
CA PHE A 24 6.06 8.08 -0.74
C PHE A 24 5.25 9.04 -1.57
N ASN A 25 5.95 9.74 -2.45
CA ASN A 25 5.35 10.74 -3.30
C ASN A 25 4.47 10.15 -4.42
N HIS A 26 3.29 10.73 -4.68
CA HIS A 26 2.40 10.39 -5.80
C HIS A 26 2.27 11.51 -6.86
N TYR A 27 3.14 12.52 -6.85
CA TYR A 27 3.10 13.65 -7.79
C TYR A 27 3.15 13.19 -9.25
N GLY A 28 2.35 13.85 -10.10
CA GLY A 28 2.25 13.53 -11.52
C GLY A 28 1.28 12.40 -11.85
N ASN A 29 0.45 11.96 -10.88
CA ASN A 29 -0.60 10.95 -11.03
C ASN A 29 -0.10 9.64 -11.65
N GLN A 30 1.16 9.27 -11.38
CA GLN A 30 1.67 7.97 -11.78
C GLN A 30 1.31 6.94 -10.71
N PRO A 31 0.80 5.75 -11.07
CA PRO A 31 0.48 4.72 -10.08
C PRO A 31 1.70 4.41 -9.21
N TRP A 32 1.58 4.63 -7.90
CA TRP A 32 2.58 4.16 -6.96
C TRP A 32 2.45 2.66 -6.81
N ARG A 33 3.57 1.96 -6.59
CA ARG A 33 3.55 0.53 -6.30
C ARG A 33 4.69 0.12 -5.37
N GLY A 34 4.38 -0.79 -4.46
CA GLY A 34 5.33 -1.41 -3.56
C GLY A 34 5.22 -2.93 -3.58
N ASP A 35 6.36 -3.60 -3.55
CA ASP A 35 6.44 -5.06 -3.50
C ASP A 35 6.68 -5.48 -2.05
N LEU A 36 5.75 -6.25 -1.50
CA LEU A 36 5.91 -6.95 -0.24
C LEU A 36 6.58 -8.29 -0.48
N ILE A 37 7.73 -8.53 0.15
CA ILE A 37 8.56 -9.70 -0.07
C ILE A 37 8.77 -10.42 1.27
N ALA A 38 8.19 -11.61 1.39
CA ALA A 38 8.36 -12.47 2.55
C ALA A 38 9.75 -13.13 2.57
N PRO A 39 10.22 -13.64 3.73
CA PRO A 39 11.54 -14.27 3.84
C PRO A 39 11.75 -15.50 2.95
N ASP A 40 10.68 -16.19 2.58
CA ASP A 40 10.69 -17.36 1.69
C ASP A 40 10.68 -16.98 0.18
N GLY A 41 10.65 -15.69 -0.13
CA GLY A 41 10.65 -15.15 -1.49
C GLY A 41 9.26 -15.02 -2.12
N VAL A 42 8.19 -15.42 -1.44
CA VAL A 42 6.82 -15.16 -1.89
C VAL A 42 6.54 -13.66 -1.81
N ALA A 43 5.89 -13.11 -2.83
CA ALA A 43 5.71 -11.67 -2.94
C ALA A 43 4.33 -11.24 -3.45
N MET A 44 3.89 -10.06 -3.00
CA MET A 44 2.66 -9.39 -3.40
C MET A 44 2.98 -7.95 -3.80
N ARG A 45 2.47 -7.49 -4.93
CA ARG A 45 2.52 -6.08 -5.32
C ARG A 45 1.27 -5.36 -4.84
N VAL A 46 1.45 -4.19 -4.25
CA VAL A 46 0.38 -3.25 -3.89
C VAL A 46 0.48 -2.03 -4.80
N HIS A 47 -0.66 -1.54 -5.28
CA HIS A 47 -0.79 -0.33 -6.08
C HIS A 47 -1.66 0.69 -5.37
N LEU A 48 -1.25 1.97 -5.41
CA LEU A 48 -2.11 3.09 -5.08
C LEU A 48 -2.18 4.06 -6.27
N ALA A 49 -3.40 4.49 -6.58
CA ALA A 49 -3.69 5.41 -7.67
C ALA A 49 -4.69 6.47 -7.21
N PHE A 50 -4.57 7.67 -7.77
CA PHE A 50 -5.44 8.80 -7.46
C PHE A 50 -6.11 9.37 -8.72
N ASP A 51 -7.45 9.48 -8.69
CA ASP A 51 -8.26 10.09 -9.77
C ASP A 51 -9.26 11.13 -9.24
N GLY A 52 -9.03 11.62 -8.02
CA GLY A 52 -10.01 12.34 -7.21
C GLY A 52 -10.52 11.49 -6.03
N CYS A 53 -10.29 10.18 -6.07
CA CYS A 53 -10.36 9.27 -4.93
C CYS A 53 -9.10 8.40 -4.89
N TRP A 54 -8.72 7.94 -3.71
CA TRP A 54 -7.65 6.96 -3.56
C TRP A 54 -8.17 5.54 -3.82
N HIS A 55 -7.51 4.85 -4.75
CA HIS A 55 -7.78 3.47 -5.10
C HIS A 55 -6.62 2.58 -4.69
N VAL A 56 -6.93 1.37 -4.25
CA VAL A 56 -5.94 0.36 -3.88
C VAL A 56 -6.15 -0.92 -4.67
N GLY A 57 -5.04 -1.51 -5.14
CA GLY A 57 -5.03 -2.79 -5.84
C GLY A 57 -3.91 -3.70 -5.36
N VAL A 58 -4.11 -5.01 -5.48
CA VAL A 58 -3.09 -6.02 -5.19
C VAL A 58 -2.90 -6.96 -6.38
N GLY A 59 -1.68 -7.46 -6.58
CA GLY A 59 -1.38 -8.33 -7.71
C GLY A 59 -0.04 -9.05 -7.60
N GLN A 60 0.27 -9.85 -8.62
CA GLN A 60 1.53 -10.58 -8.73
C GLN A 60 2.69 -9.62 -9.03
N THR A 61 3.88 -9.92 -8.52
CA THR A 61 5.11 -9.18 -8.84
C THR A 61 5.73 -9.63 -10.18
N ASP A 62 5.48 -10.88 -10.57
CA ASP A 62 5.99 -11.58 -11.76
C ASP A 62 4.91 -12.56 -12.27
N GLU A 63 4.82 -12.78 -13.59
CA GLU A 63 3.80 -13.66 -14.19
C GLU A 63 3.92 -15.13 -13.78
N GLY A 64 5.13 -15.58 -13.43
CA GLY A 64 5.43 -16.93 -12.98
C GLY A 64 5.25 -17.15 -11.48
N LEU A 65 5.01 -16.09 -10.69
CA LEU A 65 4.84 -16.17 -9.24
C LEU A 65 3.37 -16.01 -8.87
N PRO A 66 2.71 -17.00 -8.25
CA PRO A 66 1.31 -16.88 -7.88
C PRO A 66 1.09 -15.78 -6.84
N LEU A 67 -0.06 -15.10 -6.89
CA LEU A 67 -0.46 -14.14 -5.87
C LEU A 67 -0.66 -14.86 -4.53
N PRO A 68 0.12 -14.56 -3.48
CA PRO A 68 -0.09 -15.16 -2.17
C PRO A 68 -1.49 -14.89 -1.62
N GLN A 69 -2.04 -15.88 -0.91
CA GLN A 69 -3.35 -15.81 -0.25
C GLN A 69 -3.22 -15.24 1.17
N TRP A 70 -2.41 -14.18 1.34
CA TRP A 70 -2.31 -13.48 2.61
C TRP A 70 -3.65 -12.79 2.90
N PRO A 71 -4.16 -12.82 4.15
CA PRO A 71 -5.40 -12.12 4.47
C PRO A 71 -5.32 -10.62 4.18
N LEU A 72 -6.34 -10.11 3.52
CA LEU A 72 -6.48 -8.69 3.18
C LEU A 72 -7.74 -8.15 3.82
N SER A 73 -7.67 -6.93 4.35
CA SER A 73 -8.85 -6.19 4.76
C SER A 73 -8.82 -4.78 4.20
N PHE A 74 -10.00 -4.31 3.78
CA PHE A 74 -10.20 -2.98 3.24
C PHE A 74 -11.08 -2.20 4.19
N THR A 75 -10.62 -1.01 4.53
CA THR A 75 -11.37 -0.06 5.35
C THR A 75 -11.26 1.33 4.74
N SER A 76 -11.65 2.30 5.53
CA SER A 76 -11.87 3.68 5.14
C SER A 76 -11.13 4.51 6.18
N GLY A 77 -10.04 5.18 5.78
CA GLY A 77 -9.13 5.88 6.68
C GLY A 77 -9.73 7.18 7.22
N PRO A 78 -9.40 7.57 8.46
CA PRO A 78 -9.87 8.85 9.00
C PRO A 78 -9.26 10.02 8.22
N ASP A 79 -10.03 11.08 8.03
CA ASP A 79 -9.47 12.39 7.68
C ASP A 79 -8.94 13.01 8.99
N GLU A 80 -7.64 12.92 9.26
CA GLU A 80 -7.05 13.49 10.48
C GLU A 80 -7.24 15.01 10.57
N SER A 81 -7.48 15.68 9.43
CA SER A 81 -7.76 17.12 9.37
C SER A 81 -9.24 17.47 9.65
N ARG A 82 -10.14 16.48 9.64
CA ARG A 82 -11.58 16.69 9.82
C ARG A 82 -12.19 15.66 10.77
N GLN A 83 -12.32 16.08 12.02
CA GLN A 83 -12.96 15.39 13.14
C GLN A 83 -14.36 14.78 12.84
N TYR A 84 -15.02 15.13 11.72
CA TYR A 84 -16.35 14.66 11.33
C TYR A 84 -16.52 14.36 9.82
N ALA A 85 -15.44 14.24 9.05
CA ALA A 85 -15.57 13.91 7.63
C ALA A 85 -15.71 12.40 7.40
N PRO A 86 -16.54 11.95 6.43
CA PRO A 86 -16.47 10.58 5.94
C PRO A 86 -15.05 10.30 5.45
N SER A 87 -14.63 9.05 5.60
CA SER A 87 -13.26 8.58 5.37
C SER A 87 -12.60 9.14 4.11
N TYR A 88 -11.35 9.59 4.25
CA TYR A 88 -10.61 10.28 3.19
C TYR A 88 -10.10 9.35 2.09
N SER A 89 -9.61 8.17 2.45
CA SER A 89 -8.99 7.22 1.51
C SER A 89 -9.36 5.77 1.81
N ALA A 90 -9.24 4.92 0.79
CA ALA A 90 -9.25 3.48 0.98
C ALA A 90 -7.99 3.06 1.74
N VAL A 91 -8.16 2.28 2.81
CA VAL A 91 -7.06 1.72 3.60
C VAL A 91 -7.01 0.23 3.34
N LEU A 92 -5.85 -0.27 2.92
CA LEU A 92 -5.54 -1.69 2.85
C LEU A 92 -4.71 -2.10 4.07
N VAL A 93 -5.12 -3.18 4.72
CA VAL A 93 -4.27 -3.89 5.69
C VAL A 93 -4.00 -5.29 5.17
N VAL A 94 -2.71 -5.64 5.09
CA VAL A 94 -2.21 -6.95 4.70
C VAL A 94 -1.69 -7.67 5.93
N ASP A 95 -2.20 -8.87 6.23
CA ASP A 95 -1.61 -9.77 7.22
C ASP A 95 -0.56 -10.67 6.54
N ALA A 96 0.68 -10.19 6.52
CA ALA A 96 1.80 -10.84 5.84
C ALA A 96 2.60 -11.74 6.81
N PRO A 97 3.38 -12.71 6.30
CA PRO A 97 4.33 -13.46 7.12
C PRO A 97 5.31 -12.54 7.85
N ASP A 98 5.72 -12.93 9.06
CA ASP A 98 6.69 -12.16 9.83
C ASP A 98 8.04 -12.07 9.10
N GLY A 99 8.67 -10.89 9.15
CA GLY A 99 9.90 -10.61 8.41
C GLY A 99 9.67 -10.18 6.95
N THR A 100 8.42 -10.03 6.52
CA THR A 100 8.10 -9.39 5.24
C THR A 100 8.63 -7.95 5.22
N ARG A 101 9.28 -7.57 4.13
CA ARG A 101 9.75 -6.20 3.87
C ARG A 101 9.03 -5.60 2.67
N MET A 102 9.08 -4.28 2.55
CA MET A 102 8.59 -3.57 1.37
C MET A 102 9.76 -3.01 0.55
N GLU A 103 9.64 -3.13 -0.77
CA GLU A 103 10.49 -2.44 -1.74
C GLU A 103 9.62 -1.49 -2.58
N ASN A 104 9.99 -0.21 -2.68
CA ASN A 104 9.27 0.75 -3.51
C ASN A 104 9.66 0.51 -4.98
N VAL A 105 8.67 0.28 -5.84
CA VAL A 105 8.88 -0.07 -7.26
C VAL A 105 8.35 1.05 -8.15
N GLY A 106 8.84 2.27 -8.00
CA GLY A 106 8.40 3.43 -8.78
C GLY A 106 9.30 4.64 -8.53
N THR A 107 9.29 5.61 -9.44
CA THR A 107 10.26 6.71 -9.41
C THR A 107 9.98 7.74 -8.31
N LEU A 108 11.04 7.97 -7.53
CA LEU A 108 11.33 9.02 -6.54
C LEU A 108 10.88 8.72 -5.10
N ARG A 109 11.87 8.75 -4.20
CA ARG A 109 11.71 9.01 -2.77
C ARG A 109 11.41 10.48 -2.58
#